data_AF-A0A6C0TYY2-F1
#
_entry.id   AF-A0A6C0TYY2-F1
#
_cell.length_a   1.000
_cell.length_b   1.000
_cell.length_c   1.000
_cell.angle_alpha   90.00
_cell.angle_beta   90.00
_cell.angle_gamma   90.00
#
_symmetry.space_group_name_H-M   'P 1'
#
loop_
_entity.id
_entity.type
_entity.pdbx_description
1 polymer ?
#
loop_
_entity_poly.entity_id
_entity_poly.type
_entity_poly.pdbx_seq_one_letter_code
_entity_poly.pdbx_strand_id
1 'polypeptide(L)'
;MMGTVLTGIAVLGLGALLISVYVFAAAARNFVSDDENGEGELQPEPGTLASINARSGDDRRKATPILVFPATINGVLIPEERRRLPDRRYRR
;
A
#
# COMPACT_ATOMS: atom_id res chain seq x y z
N MET A 1 49.95 -0.99 5.03
CA MET A 1 48.87 -1.09 4.02
C MET A 1 47.81 -2.12 4.40
N MET A 2 48.17 -3.38 4.67
CA MET A 2 47.19 -4.44 4.99
C MET A 2 46.36 -4.18 6.27
N GLY A 3 46.97 -3.60 7.31
CA GLY A 3 46.24 -3.21 8.53
C GLY A 3 45.19 -2.13 8.29
N THR A 4 45.48 -1.14 7.45
CA THR A 4 44.54 -0.06 7.10
C THR A 4 43.31 -0.60 6.37
N VAL A 5 43.52 -1.56 5.45
CA VAL A 5 42.42 -2.22 4.73
C VAL A 5 41.55 -3.03 5.70
N LEU A 6 42.17 -3.79 6.61
CA LEU A 6 41.45 -4.58 7.60
C LEU A 6 40.63 -3.69 8.56
N THR A 7 41.21 -2.58 9.02
CA THR A 7 40.49 -1.59 9.83
C THR A 7 39.33 -0.96 9.06
N GLY A 8 39.51 -0.64 7.78
CA GLY A 8 38.44 -0.12 6.93
C GLY A 8 37.27 -1.09 6.79
N ILE A 9 37.56 -2.37 6.52
CA ILE A 9 36.54 -3.42 6.43
C ILE A 9 35.83 -3.61 7.78
N ALA A 10 36.58 -3.59 8.90
CA ALA A 10 36.01 -3.75 10.23
C ALA A 10 35.05 -2.60 10.59
N VAL A 11 35.41 -1.36 10.29
CA VAL A 11 34.55 -0.18 10.54
C VAL A 11 33.32 -0.21 9.66
N LEU A 12 33.46 -0.54 8.36
CA LEU A 12 32.33 -0.67 7.45
C LEU A 12 31.37 -1.79 7.87
N GLY A 13 31.91 -2.94 8.26
CA GLY A 13 31.12 -4.06 8.76
C GLY A 13 30.38 -3.73 10.06
N LEU A 14 31.04 -3.05 11.01
CA LEU A 14 30.41 -2.57 12.24
C LEU A 14 29.29 -1.56 11.93
N GLY A 15 29.53 -0.62 11.02
CA GLY A 15 28.51 0.35 10.60
C GLY A 15 27.29 -0.32 9.98
N ALA A 16 27.50 -1.27 9.06
CA ALA A 16 26.42 -2.03 8.44
C ALA A 16 25.62 -2.83 9.48
N LEU A 17 26.29 -3.43 10.46
CA LEU A 17 25.66 -4.16 11.55
C LEU A 17 24.77 -3.23 12.40
N LEU A 18 25.27 -2.05 12.78
CA LEU A 18 24.50 -1.08 13.57
C LEU A 18 23.25 -0.59 12.82
N ILE A 19 23.36 -0.32 11.51
CA ILE A 19 22.23 0.08 10.68
C ILE A 19 21.20 -1.05 10.60
N SER A 20 21.64 -2.29 10.39
CA SER A 20 20.77 -3.46 10.34
C SER A 20 19.99 -3.65 11.65
N VAL A 21 20.69 -3.58 12.80
CA VAL A 21 20.08 -3.67 14.13
C VAL A 21 19.07 -2.53 14.35
N TYR A 22 19.42 -1.31 13.96
CA TYR A 22 18.51 -0.16 14.10
C TYR A 22 17.24 -0.33 13.27
N VAL A 23 17.35 -0.70 11.99
CA VAL A 23 16.19 -0.91 11.11
C VAL A 23 15.31 -2.04 11.63
N PHE A 24 15.92 -3.15 12.07
CA PHE A 24 15.17 -4.27 12.64
C PHE A 24 14.44 -3.87 13.93
N ALA A 25 15.11 -3.15 14.83
CA ALA A 25 14.50 -2.66 16.07
C ALA A 25 13.40 -1.63 15.81
N ALA A 26 13.58 -0.73 14.83
CA ALA A 26 12.57 0.24 14.42
C ALA A 26 11.35 -0.45 13.80
N ALA A 27 11.57 -1.43 12.91
CA ALA A 27 10.50 -2.23 12.32
C ALA A 27 9.74 -3.05 13.38
N ALA A 28 10.44 -3.68 14.31
CA ALA A 28 9.83 -4.40 15.42
C ALA A 28 9.02 -3.48 16.34
N ARG A 29 9.52 -2.27 16.64
CA ARG A 29 8.77 -1.26 17.39
C ARG A 29 7.50 -0.82 16.67
N ASN A 30 7.57 -0.55 15.38
CA ASN A 30 6.39 -0.22 14.58
C ASN A 30 5.41 -1.39 14.52
N PHE A 31 5.89 -2.62 14.34
CA PHE A 31 5.04 -3.81 14.31
C PHE A 31 4.29 -4.03 15.64
N VAL A 32 4.97 -3.86 16.77
CA VAL A 32 4.35 -3.96 18.11
C VAL A 32 3.39 -2.79 18.37
N SER A 33 3.64 -1.62 17.79
CA SER A 33 2.75 -0.45 17.91
C SER A 33 1.53 -0.52 16.97
N ASP A 34 1.65 -1.23 15.85
CA ASP A 34 0.54 -1.53 14.91
C ASP A 34 -0.35 -2.67 15.44
N ASP A 35 0.15 -3.58 16.26
CA ASP A 35 -0.64 -4.67 16.85
C ASP A 35 -1.59 -4.19 17.98
N GLU A 36 -1.33 -3.01 18.54
CA GLU A 36 -2.26 -2.31 19.46
C GLU A 36 -3.18 -1.32 18.74
N ASN A 37 -2.84 -0.93 17.51
CA ASN A 37 -3.64 -0.04 16.65
C ASN A 37 -3.96 -0.74 15.34
N GLY A 38 -4.83 -1.76 15.39
CA GLY A 38 -5.46 -2.38 14.22
C GLY A 38 -6.31 -1.43 13.35
N GLU A 39 -6.15 -0.12 13.48
CA GLU A 39 -6.78 0.94 12.69
C GLU A 39 -5.79 2.10 12.48
N GLY A 40 -4.66 1.83 11.81
CA GLY A 40 -3.56 2.79 11.61
C GLY A 40 -3.50 3.38 10.20
N GLU A 41 -4.15 4.52 10.05
CA GLU A 41 -4.10 5.47 8.94
C GLU A 41 -2.71 5.65 8.30
N LEU A 42 -2.61 5.40 6.99
CA LEU A 42 -1.49 5.83 6.15
C LEU A 42 -1.39 7.37 6.24
N GLN A 43 -0.56 7.89 7.16
CA GLN A 43 -0.22 9.31 7.17
C GLN A 43 0.48 9.65 5.86
N PRO A 44 -0.09 10.53 5.03
CA PRO A 44 0.57 10.95 3.82
C PRO A 44 1.54 12.09 4.11
N GLU A 45 2.77 11.92 3.62
CA GLU A 45 3.78 12.97 3.46
C GLU A 45 3.13 14.32 3.05
N PRO A 46 3.44 15.44 3.75
CA PRO A 46 2.87 16.74 3.46
C PRO A 46 3.49 17.28 2.16
N GLY A 47 2.93 16.87 1.03
CA GLY A 47 3.36 17.39 -0.27
C GLY A 47 2.84 16.67 -1.50
N THR A 48 2.31 15.44 -1.37
CA THR A 48 2.00 14.62 -2.56
C THR A 48 0.70 13.84 -2.48
N LEU A 49 -0.38 14.42 -1.97
CA LEU A 49 -1.73 13.87 -2.16
C LEU A 49 -2.68 14.89 -2.76
N ALA A 50 -2.57 15.06 -4.08
CA ALA A 50 -3.70 15.50 -4.86
C ALA A 50 -4.83 14.47 -4.69
N SER A 51 -5.85 14.84 -3.91
CA SER A 51 -7.16 14.21 -3.80
C SER A 51 -7.18 12.69 -3.54
N ILE A 52 -6.82 12.24 -2.34
CA ILE A 52 -7.43 11.01 -1.82
C ILE A 52 -8.76 11.41 -1.19
N ASN A 53 -9.85 11.26 -1.95
CA ASN A 53 -11.18 11.31 -1.35
C ASN A 53 -11.30 10.11 -0.39
N ALA A 54 -11.52 10.39 0.89
CA ALA A 54 -11.85 9.37 1.87
C ALA A 54 -13.10 8.61 1.42
N ARG A 55 -13.01 7.28 1.33
CA ARG A 55 -14.17 6.45 0.98
C ARG A 55 -15.15 6.47 2.16
N SER A 56 -16.17 7.32 2.07
CA SER A 56 -17.29 7.32 3.00
C SER A 56 -18.11 6.03 2.83
N GLY A 57 -18.57 5.43 3.93
CA GLY A 57 -19.48 4.27 3.89
C GLY A 57 -20.80 4.54 3.14
N ASP A 58 -21.13 5.82 2.94
CA ASP A 58 -22.28 6.28 2.16
C ASP A 58 -22.07 6.12 0.64
N ASP A 59 -20.83 5.98 0.19
CA ASP A 59 -20.47 5.73 -1.21
C ASP A 59 -20.96 4.35 -1.68
N ARG A 60 -21.10 3.39 -0.76
CA ARG A 60 -21.72 2.08 -1.05
C ARG A 60 -23.24 2.15 -1.25
N ARG A 61 -23.90 3.17 -0.71
CA ARG A 61 -25.36 3.31 -0.73
C ARG A 61 -25.86 4.17 -1.88
N LYS A 62 -24.97 4.92 -2.53
CA LYS A 62 -25.26 5.50 -3.84
C LYS A 62 -25.39 4.36 -4.84
N ALA A 63 -26.63 3.92 -5.02
CA ALA A 63 -27.06 2.97 -6.03
C ALA A 63 -26.55 3.43 -7.40
N THR A 64 -25.32 3.05 -7.71
CA THR A 64 -24.80 3.16 -9.06
C THR A 64 -25.67 2.21 -9.88
N PRO A 65 -26.31 2.68 -10.96
CA PRO A 65 -27.13 1.82 -11.79
C PRO A 65 -26.29 0.60 -12.19
N ILE A 66 -26.91 -0.59 -12.14
CA ILE A 66 -26.29 -1.82 -12.63
C ILE A 66 -25.80 -1.52 -14.05
N LEU A 67 -24.50 -1.65 -14.27
CA LEU A 67 -23.88 -1.32 -15.55
C LEU A 67 -24.37 -2.34 -16.59
N VAL A 68 -25.35 -1.94 -17.41
CA VAL A 68 -25.85 -2.75 -18.53
C VAL A 68 -25.03 -2.41 -19.77
N PHE A 69 -24.54 -3.43 -20.46
CA PHE A 69 -23.84 -3.27 -21.73
C PHE A 69 -24.84 -3.18 -22.90
N PRO A 70 -24.55 -2.42 -23.96
CA PRO A 70 -23.34 -1.62 -24.18
C PRO A 70 -23.28 -0.36 -23.30
N ALA A 71 -22.11 -0.06 -22.75
CA ALA A 71 -21.89 1.08 -21.86
C ALA A 71 -20.79 2.01 -22.41
N THR A 72 -21.00 3.31 -22.28
CA THR A 72 -19.96 4.31 -22.62
C THR A 72 -19.26 4.74 -21.34
N ILE A 73 -17.96 4.44 -21.23
CA ILE A 73 -17.13 4.83 -20.07
C ILE A 73 -15.98 5.67 -20.59
N ASN A 74 -15.85 6.91 -20.09
CA ASN A 74 -14.81 7.85 -20.52
C ASN A 74 -14.75 8.06 -22.05
N GLY A 75 -15.91 8.07 -22.71
CA GLY A 75 -16.02 8.24 -24.17
C GLY A 75 -15.67 6.99 -24.98
N VAL A 76 -15.32 5.87 -24.34
CA VAL A 76 -15.06 4.58 -24.99
C VAL A 76 -16.32 3.73 -24.95
N LEU A 77 -16.75 3.25 -26.12
CA LEU A 77 -17.84 2.29 -26.23
C LEU A 77 -17.35 0.91 -25.77
N ILE A 78 -17.94 0.39 -24.71
CA ILE A 78 -17.72 -0.97 -24.25
C ILE A 78 -18.96 -1.78 -24.64
N PRO A 79 -18.86 -2.65 -25.67
CA PRO A 79 -20.03 -3.33 -26.22
C PRO A 79 -20.53 -4.48 -25.34
N GLU A 80 -19.66 -5.11 -24.57
CA GLU A 80 -19.97 -6.31 -23.77
C GLU A 80 -19.12 -6.41 -22.48
N GLU A 81 -19.58 -7.23 -21.54
CA GLU A 81 -18.88 -7.48 -20.29
C GLU A 81 -17.61 -8.32 -20.51
N ARG A 82 -16.43 -7.72 -20.30
CA ARG A 82 -15.14 -8.43 -20.46
C ARG A 82 -14.72 -9.25 -19.23
N ARG A 83 -15.46 -9.13 -18.11
CA ARG A 83 -15.18 -9.89 -16.89
C ARG A 83 -15.74 -11.30 -17.07
N ARG A 84 -14.85 -12.29 -17.20
CA ARG A 84 -15.24 -13.71 -17.25
C ARG A 84 -15.64 -14.29 -15.89
N LEU A 85 -15.44 -13.55 -14.80
CA LEU A 85 -15.84 -14.01 -13.49
C LEU A 85 -17.30 -13.61 -13.26
N PRO A 86 -18.18 -14.58 -12.90
CA PRO A 86 -19.52 -14.23 -12.48
C PRO A 86 -19.42 -13.24 -11.33
N ASP A 87 -20.28 -12.23 -11.35
CA ASP A 87 -20.38 -11.27 -10.25
C ASP A 87 -20.52 -12.07 -8.94
N ARG A 88 -19.64 -11.77 -7.97
CA ARG A 88 -19.57 -12.48 -6.69
C ARG A 88 -20.91 -12.43 -5.93
N ARG A 89 -21.80 -11.51 -6.32
CA ARG A 89 -23.17 -11.38 -5.80
C ARG A 89 -24.11 -12.50 -6.24
N TYR A 90 -23.79 -13.22 -7.32
CA TYR A 90 -24.59 -14.34 -7.82
C TYR A 90 -24.18 -15.70 -7.24
N ARG A 91 -23.24 -15.72 -6.28
CA ARG A 91 -22.94 -16.93 -5.51
C ARG A 91 -23.92 -17.03 -4.34
N ARG A 92 -25.15 -17.47 -4.61
CA ARG A 92 -26.14 -17.84 -3.59
C ARG A 92 -26.58 -19.28 -3.83
#